data_AF-A0A926PER4-F1
#
_entry.id   AF-A0A926PER4-F1
#
_cell.length_a   1.000
_cell.length_b   1.000
_cell.length_c   1.000
_cell.angle_alpha   90.00
_cell.angle_beta   90.00
_cell.angle_gamma   90.00
#
_symmetry.space_group_name_H-M   'P 1'
#
loop_
_entity.id
_entity.type
_entity.pdbx_description
1 polymer ?
#
loop_
_entity_poly.entity_id
_entity_poly.type
_entity_poly.pdbx_seq_one_letter_code
_entity_poly.pdbx_strand_id
1 'polypeptide(L)'
;MAAQLSTAEINDYREIFPNDDPAQAVLAILDKNNGSFDDSLNEIYSEKFGSLPEMPEGKSLLQITLKQLREEVCGNEGFCAQVSDYNKNPRSVPLLTGLIVSLVGVAATNSFPLERAIATVVVLYILKIGLNVFCEYTEPSAKDASSRRIPDD
;
A
#
# COMPACT_ATOMS: atom_id res chain seq x y z
N MET A 1 -14.14 6.92 -3.22
CA MET A 1 -13.09 7.89 -3.58
C MET A 1 -11.77 7.16 -3.53
N ALA A 2 -10.95 7.21 -4.58
CA ALA A 2 -9.61 6.65 -4.54
C ALA A 2 -8.71 7.61 -3.74
N ALA A 3 -7.90 7.09 -2.81
CA ALA A 3 -6.90 7.91 -2.15
C ALA A 3 -5.85 8.36 -3.19
N GLN A 4 -5.35 9.58 -3.06
CA GLN A 4 -4.32 10.14 -3.91
C GLN A 4 -3.44 11.09 -3.10
N LEU A 5 -2.17 11.22 -3.48
CA LEU A 5 -1.31 12.29 -2.96
C LEU A 5 -1.54 13.59 -3.73
N SER A 6 -1.46 14.71 -3.04
CA SER A 6 -1.32 16.02 -3.67
C SER A 6 0.13 16.26 -4.11
N THR A 7 0.34 17.17 -5.05
CA THR A 7 1.69 17.60 -5.45
C THR A 7 2.52 18.11 -4.27
N ALA A 8 1.88 18.78 -3.30
CA ALA A 8 2.56 19.22 -2.07
C ALA A 8 3.07 18.03 -1.25
N GLU A 9 2.22 17.02 -1.02
CA GLU A 9 2.62 15.80 -0.31
C GLU A 9 3.73 15.04 -1.04
N ILE A 10 3.67 14.97 -2.38
CA ILE A 10 4.73 14.34 -3.18
C ILE A 10 6.05 15.08 -2.99
N ASN A 11 6.05 16.42 -3.03
CA ASN A 11 7.25 17.21 -2.81
C ASN A 11 7.77 17.07 -1.38
N ASP A 12 6.90 17.01 -0.37
CA ASP A 12 7.29 16.71 1.01
C ASP A 12 8.02 15.36 1.10
N TYR A 13 7.51 14.31 0.44
CA TYR A 13 8.18 13.01 0.41
C TYR A 13 9.49 13.03 -0.38
N ARG A 14 9.62 13.87 -1.42
CA ARG A 14 10.90 14.05 -2.13
C ARG A 14 11.98 14.63 -1.22
N GLU A 15 11.61 15.57 -0.34
CA GLU A 15 12.53 16.14 0.65
C GLU A 15 12.90 15.15 1.76
N ILE A 16 12.00 14.21 2.09
CA ILE A 16 12.28 13.12 3.04
C ILE A 16 13.26 12.11 2.44
N PHE A 17 13.21 11.89 1.12
CA PHE A 17 14.03 10.89 0.43
C PHE A 17 15.09 11.47 -0.51
N PRO A 18 15.89 12.48 -0.12
CA PRO A 18 16.71 13.24 -1.07
C PRO A 18 17.79 12.40 -1.77
N ASN A 19 18.19 11.27 -1.17
CA ASN A 19 19.24 10.37 -1.67
C ASN A 19 18.77 8.90 -1.78
N ASP A 20 17.45 8.66 -1.90
CA ASP A 20 16.89 7.32 -2.11
C ASP A 20 16.34 7.24 -3.54
N ASP A 21 17.19 6.87 -4.50
CA ASP A 21 16.82 6.78 -5.92
C ASP A 21 15.58 5.90 -6.16
N PRO A 22 15.43 4.72 -5.52
CA PRO A 22 14.19 3.94 -5.62
C PRO A 22 12.93 4.70 -5.18
N ALA A 23 12.99 5.41 -4.05
CA ALA A 23 11.87 6.21 -3.57
C ALA A 23 11.58 7.41 -4.48
N GLN A 24 12.63 8.08 -4.99
CA GLN A 24 12.49 9.18 -5.95
C GLN A 24 11.83 8.74 -7.25
N ALA A 25 12.18 7.56 -7.77
CA ALA A 25 11.54 6.99 -8.96
C ALA A 25 10.03 6.74 -8.72
N VAL A 26 9.66 6.17 -7.58
CA VAL A 26 8.25 5.98 -7.20
C VAL A 26 7.51 7.32 -7.09
N LEU A 27 8.13 8.33 -6.47
CA LEU A 27 7.54 9.66 -6.34
C LEU A 27 7.39 10.37 -7.70
N ALA A 28 8.30 10.13 -8.65
CA ALA A 28 8.17 10.64 -10.01
C ALA A 28 6.99 9.99 -10.76
N ILE A 29 6.79 8.67 -10.59
CA ILE A 29 5.63 7.97 -11.17
C ILE A 29 4.32 8.46 -10.51
N LEU A 30 4.31 8.65 -9.19
CA LEU A 30 3.16 9.24 -8.49
C LEU A 30 2.83 10.63 -9.02
N ASP A 31 3.82 11.49 -9.22
CA ASP A 31 3.61 12.84 -9.75
C ASP A 31 3.06 12.81 -11.19
N LYS A 32 3.66 11.96 -12.05
CA LYS A 32 3.21 11.73 -13.42
C LYS A 32 1.74 11.29 -13.48
N ASN A 33 1.31 10.46 -12.53
CA ASN A 33 -0.04 9.95 -12.43
C ASN A 33 -0.96 10.77 -11.51
N ASN A 34 -0.66 12.07 -11.31
CA ASN A 34 -1.46 13.01 -10.52
C ASN A 34 -1.72 12.52 -9.07
N GLY A 35 -0.75 11.82 -8.50
CA GLY A 35 -0.80 11.22 -7.17
C GLY A 35 -1.69 9.99 -7.04
N SER A 36 -2.21 9.44 -8.14
CA SER A 36 -3.04 8.23 -8.14
C SER A 36 -2.20 7.01 -7.75
N PHE A 37 -2.49 6.41 -6.60
CA PHE A 37 -1.82 5.18 -6.17
C PHE A 37 -2.13 4.00 -7.10
N ASP A 38 -3.32 3.98 -7.69
CA ASP A 38 -3.77 2.87 -8.55
C ASP A 38 -2.99 2.86 -9.86
N ASP A 39 -2.99 4.01 -10.56
CA ASP A 39 -2.28 4.18 -11.83
C ASP A 39 -0.77 4.03 -11.64
N SER A 40 -0.24 4.57 -10.53
CA SER A 40 1.19 4.45 -10.23
C SER A 40 1.61 3.02 -9.95
N LEU A 41 0.78 2.25 -9.23
CA LEU A 41 1.07 0.85 -8.98
C LEU A 41 1.02 0.04 -10.27
N ASN A 42 0.03 0.31 -11.14
CA ASN A 42 -0.09 -0.33 -12.44
C ASN A 42 1.14 -0.05 -13.32
N GLU A 43 1.63 1.20 -13.32
CA GLU A 43 2.85 1.58 -14.05
C GLU A 43 4.10 0.90 -13.47
N ILE A 44 4.34 0.98 -12.16
CA ILE A 44 5.48 0.33 -11.49
C ILE A 44 5.48 -1.17 -11.74
N TYR A 45 4.32 -1.81 -11.66
CA TYR A 45 4.19 -3.24 -11.91
C TYR A 45 4.52 -3.54 -13.37
N SER A 46 4.02 -2.73 -14.31
CA SER A 46 4.25 -2.95 -15.73
C SER A 46 5.71 -2.78 -16.13
N GLU A 47 6.39 -1.78 -15.58
CA GLU A 47 7.82 -1.55 -15.82
C GLU A 47 8.70 -2.70 -15.31
N LYS A 48 8.29 -3.36 -14.22
CA LYS A 48 9.07 -4.44 -13.60
C LYS A 48 8.75 -5.82 -14.13
N PHE A 49 7.47 -6.12 -14.34
CA PHE A 49 6.99 -7.47 -14.64
C PHE A 49 6.40 -7.63 -16.05
N GLY A 50 6.36 -6.54 -16.83
CA GLY A 50 5.84 -6.54 -18.19
C GLY A 50 4.33 -6.24 -18.24
N SER A 51 3.54 -7.09 -18.89
CA SER A 51 2.10 -6.85 -18.98
C SER A 51 1.41 -7.06 -17.63
N LEU A 52 0.44 -6.20 -17.30
CA LEU A 52 -0.45 -6.44 -16.17
C LEU A 52 -1.22 -7.75 -16.39
N PRO A 53 -1.43 -8.56 -15.33
CA PRO A 53 -2.33 -9.70 -15.43
C PRO A 53 -3.76 -9.21 -15.72
N GLU A 54 -4.55 -10.05 -16.38
CA GLU A 54 -5.98 -9.77 -16.56
C GLU A 54 -6.65 -9.61 -15.18
N MET A 55 -7.18 -8.41 -14.95
CA MET A 55 -7.87 -8.11 -13.70
C MET A 55 -9.33 -8.56 -13.79
N PRO A 56 -9.90 -9.11 -12.71
CA PRO A 56 -11.34 -9.32 -12.63
C PRO A 56 -12.07 -7.99 -12.83
N GLU A 57 -13.22 -8.03 -13.52
CA GLU A 57 -14.02 -6.81 -13.75
C GLU A 57 -14.27 -6.04 -12.45
N GLY A 58 -14.00 -4.73 -12.48
CA GLY A 58 -14.20 -3.83 -11.35
C GLY A 58 -13.16 -3.92 -10.23
N LYS A 59 -12.09 -4.71 -10.37
CA LYS A 59 -10.97 -4.76 -9.41
C LYS A 59 -9.71 -4.16 -10.01
N SER A 60 -8.99 -3.41 -9.20
CA SER A 60 -7.66 -2.92 -9.55
C SER A 60 -6.56 -3.70 -8.86
N LEU A 61 -5.34 -3.62 -9.40
CA LEU A 61 -4.15 -4.20 -8.80
C LEU A 61 -3.97 -3.72 -7.36
N LEU A 62 -4.17 -2.42 -7.12
CA LEU A 62 -4.06 -1.81 -5.79
C LEU A 62 -5.04 -2.46 -4.82
N GLN A 63 -6.30 -2.65 -5.19
CA GLN A 63 -7.29 -3.30 -4.33
C GLN A 63 -6.89 -4.74 -3.98
N ILE A 64 -6.37 -5.49 -4.94
CA ILE A 64 -5.91 -6.86 -4.72
C ILE A 64 -4.69 -6.89 -3.78
N THR A 65 -3.69 -6.03 -4.05
CA THR A 65 -2.49 -5.89 -3.21
C THR A 65 -2.84 -5.48 -1.79
N LEU A 66 -3.68 -4.46 -1.62
CA LEU A 66 -4.11 -3.99 -0.30
C LEU A 66 -4.93 -5.04 0.46
N LYS A 67 -5.76 -5.82 -0.25
CA LYS A 67 -6.52 -6.91 0.37
C LYS A 67 -5.59 -7.97 0.95
N GLN A 68 -4.59 -8.42 0.17
CA GLN A 68 -3.63 -9.42 0.64
C GLN A 68 -2.81 -8.90 1.82
N LEU A 69 -2.33 -7.65 1.75
CA LEU A 69 -1.51 -7.07 2.81
C LEU A 69 -2.26 -6.83 4.10
N ARG A 70 -3.59 -6.65 4.06
CA ARG A 70 -4.37 -6.39 5.27
C ARG A 70 -4.32 -7.53 6.27
N GLU A 71 -4.50 -8.76 5.79
CA GLU A 71 -4.49 -9.95 6.64
C GLU A 71 -3.14 -10.08 7.38
N GLU A 72 -2.07 -9.63 6.74
CA GLU A 72 -0.72 -9.69 7.27
C GLU A 72 -0.32 -8.51 8.16
N VAL A 73 -0.86 -7.32 7.87
CA VAL A 73 -0.44 -6.07 8.51
C VAL A 73 -1.32 -5.72 9.71
N CYS A 74 -2.63 -5.92 9.62
CA CYS A 74 -3.56 -5.40 10.61
C CYS A 74 -3.58 -6.18 11.93
N GLY A 75 -3.07 -7.41 11.94
CA GLY A 75 -2.79 -8.18 13.16
C GLY A 75 -1.32 -8.08 13.62
N ASN A 76 -0.46 -7.39 12.89
CA ASN A 76 0.97 -7.35 13.17
C ASN A 76 1.30 -6.19 14.11
N GLU A 77 1.38 -6.48 15.41
CA GLU A 77 1.69 -5.50 16.46
C GLU A 77 3.00 -4.73 16.18
N GLY A 78 4.01 -5.40 15.61
CA GLY A 78 5.28 -4.78 15.26
C GLY A 78 5.16 -3.72 14.17
N PHE A 79 4.46 -4.04 13.08
CA PHE A 79 4.20 -3.07 12.01
C PHE A 79 3.32 -1.92 12.50
N CYS A 80 2.25 -2.23 13.24
CA CYS A 80 1.37 -1.23 13.84
C CYS A 80 2.14 -0.25 14.75
N ALA A 81 3.08 -0.75 15.56
CA ALA A 81 3.94 0.07 16.40
C ALA A 81 4.84 0.99 15.56
N GLN A 82 5.46 0.48 14.48
CA GLN A 82 6.28 1.29 13.59
C GLN A 82 5.48 2.42 12.91
N VAL A 83 4.24 2.14 12.50
CA VAL A 83 3.37 3.18 11.90
C VAL A 83 3.03 4.25 12.95
N SER A 84 2.73 3.82 14.18
CA SER A 84 2.50 4.73 15.30
C SER A 84 3.73 5.61 15.58
N ASP A 85 4.93 5.04 15.56
CA ASP A 85 6.17 5.77 15.81
C ASP A 85 6.50 6.76 14.69
N TYR A 86 6.24 6.40 13.43
CA TYR A 86 6.35 7.34 12.32
C TYR A 86 5.34 8.50 12.47
N ASN A 87 4.09 8.22 12.84
CA ASN A 87 3.07 9.26 13.01
C ASN A 87 3.39 10.25 14.14
N LYS A 88 4.16 9.83 15.15
CA LYS A 88 4.68 10.74 16.20
C LYS A 88 5.79 11.65 15.69
N ASN A 89 6.56 11.22 14.69
CA ASN A 89 7.69 11.94 14.11
C ASN A 89 7.60 11.92 12.58
N PRO A 90 6.59 12.58 11.99
CA PRO A 90 6.43 12.62 10.55
C PRO A 90 7.66 13.28 9.93
N ARG A 91 8.03 12.86 8.72
CA ARG A 91 9.29 13.24 8.02
C ARG A 91 10.57 12.55 8.51
N SER A 92 10.50 11.67 9.51
CA SER A 92 11.66 10.85 9.88
C SER A 92 11.97 9.82 8.79
N VAL A 93 13.04 10.08 8.02
CA VAL A 93 13.56 9.17 6.98
C VAL A 93 13.81 7.76 7.52
N PRO A 94 14.54 7.55 8.65
CA PRO A 94 14.81 6.18 9.11
C PRO A 94 13.54 5.43 9.54
N LEU A 95 12.53 6.13 10.07
CA LEU A 95 11.25 5.49 10.42
C LEU A 95 10.47 5.10 9.16
N LEU A 96 10.44 5.97 8.14
CA LEU A 96 9.75 5.66 6.89
C LEU A 96 10.45 4.56 6.09
N THR A 97 11.77 4.58 6.00
CA THR A 97 12.56 3.48 5.42
C THR A 97 12.35 2.19 6.21
N GLY A 98 12.34 2.27 7.54
CA GLY A 98 12.04 1.14 8.42
C GLY A 98 10.67 0.53 8.17
N LEU A 99 9.64 1.36 7.94
CA LEU A 99 8.30 0.91 7.55
C LEU A 99 8.29 0.17 6.22
N ILE A 100 8.97 0.71 5.20
CA ILE A 100 9.06 0.10 3.88
C ILE A 100 9.74 -1.26 3.97
N VAL A 101 10.88 -1.35 4.67
CA VAL A 101 11.61 -2.62 4.86
C VAL A 101 10.80 -3.62 5.67
N SER A 102 10.11 -3.16 6.71
CA SER A 102 9.22 -4.01 7.51
C SER A 102 8.10 -4.60 6.69
N LEU A 103 7.43 -3.79 5.85
CA LEU A 103 6.37 -4.26 4.97
C LEU A 103 6.88 -5.32 3.97
N VAL A 104 8.07 -5.10 3.40
CA VAL A 104 8.73 -6.10 2.53
C VAL A 104 8.97 -7.41 3.30
N GLY A 105 9.42 -7.33 4.55
CA GLY A 105 9.63 -8.49 5.42
C GLY A 105 8.34 -9.27 5.70
N VAL A 106 7.27 -8.56 6.08
CA VAL A 106 5.93 -9.14 6.34
C VAL A 106 5.33 -9.78 5.08
N ALA A 107 5.55 -9.19 3.91
CA ALA A 107 5.10 -9.75 2.65
C ALA A 107 5.88 -11.03 2.28
N ALA A 108 7.19 -11.03 2.48
CA ALA A 108 8.06 -12.16 2.16
C ALA A 108 7.71 -13.43 2.95
N THR A 109 7.27 -13.31 4.21
CA THR A 109 6.88 -14.48 5.03
C THR A 109 5.65 -15.20 4.49
N ASN A 110 4.83 -14.54 3.69
CA ASN A 110 3.56 -15.06 3.18
C ASN A 110 3.59 -15.33 1.68
N SER A 111 4.79 -15.49 1.11
CA SER A 111 5.00 -15.74 -0.32
C SER A 111 4.37 -14.67 -1.22
N PHE A 112 4.23 -13.44 -0.70
CA PHE A 112 3.88 -12.27 -1.48
C PHE A 112 5.17 -11.51 -1.81
N PRO A 113 5.74 -11.68 -3.03
CA PRO A 113 6.98 -11.01 -3.41
C PRO A 113 6.71 -9.51 -3.61
N LEU A 114 6.76 -8.77 -2.50
CA LEU A 114 6.64 -7.33 -2.49
C LEU A 114 8.02 -6.70 -2.65
N GLU A 115 8.28 -6.13 -3.82
CA GLU A 115 9.50 -5.34 -4.00
C GLU A 115 9.40 -3.98 -3.33
N ARG A 116 10.57 -3.38 -3.03
CA ARG A 116 10.68 -2.10 -2.34
C ARG A 116 9.85 -0.98 -3.00
N ALA A 117 9.81 -0.89 -4.32
CA ALA A 117 9.05 0.17 -5.01
C ALA A 117 7.53 0.05 -4.76
N ILE A 118 7.00 -1.16 -4.84
CA ILE A 118 5.59 -1.44 -4.55
C ILE A 118 5.31 -1.21 -3.06
N ALA A 119 6.23 -1.64 -2.18
CA ALA A 119 6.13 -1.39 -0.75
C ALA A 119 6.08 0.11 -0.44
N THR A 120 6.88 0.94 -1.12
CA THR A 120 6.83 2.40 -0.97
C THR A 120 5.44 2.94 -1.30
N VAL A 121 4.86 2.56 -2.45
CA VAL A 121 3.50 2.99 -2.82
C VAL A 121 2.47 2.60 -1.75
N VAL A 122 2.54 1.36 -1.27
CA VAL A 122 1.61 0.86 -0.26
C VAL A 122 1.79 1.57 1.08
N VAL A 123 3.02 1.79 1.55
CA VAL A 123 3.27 2.52 2.79
C VAL A 123 2.73 3.94 2.67
N LEU A 124 2.97 4.64 1.56
CA LEU A 124 2.42 5.97 1.32
C LEU A 124 0.89 5.96 1.29
N TYR A 125 0.26 4.92 0.73
CA TYR A 125 -1.19 4.74 0.78
C TYR A 125 -1.69 4.60 2.21
N ILE A 126 -1.09 3.71 3.01
CA ILE A 126 -1.47 3.47 4.42
C ILE A 126 -1.31 4.75 5.23
N LEU A 127 -0.23 5.50 5.03
CA LEU A 127 -0.02 6.79 5.70
C LEU A 127 -1.04 7.84 5.27
N LYS A 128 -1.44 7.85 3.99
CA LYS A 128 -2.44 8.78 3.46
C LYS A 128 -3.82 8.57 4.06
N ILE A 129 -4.26 7.31 4.20
CA ILE A 129 -5.60 6.99 4.71
C ILE A 129 -5.64 6.76 6.23
N GLY A 130 -4.48 6.49 6.83
CA GLY A 130 -4.33 6.07 8.22
C GLY A 130 -4.50 4.55 8.41
N LEU A 131 -3.71 3.98 9.32
CA LEU A 131 -3.68 2.53 9.58
C LEU A 131 -5.04 1.99 10.06
N ASN A 132 -5.74 2.70 10.93
CA ASN A 132 -7.04 2.25 11.43
C ASN A 132 -8.07 2.15 10.30
N VAL A 133 -8.11 3.15 9.41
CA VAL A 133 -8.99 3.12 8.23
C VAL A 133 -8.56 2.01 7.28
N PHE A 134 -7.25 1.82 7.08
CA PHE A 134 -6.74 0.70 6.30
C PHE A 134 -7.22 -0.63 6.87
N CYS A 135 -7.21 -0.83 8.19
CA CYS A 135 -7.60 -2.07 8.83
C CYS A 135 -9.11 -2.29 8.95
N GLU A 136 -9.90 -1.25 9.20
CA GLU A 136 -11.35 -1.34 9.35
C GLU A 136 -12.10 -1.39 8.01
N TYR A 137 -11.64 -0.67 6.97
CA TYR A 137 -12.43 -0.42 5.75
C TYR A 137 -12.53 -1.62 4.78
N THR A 138 -12.18 -2.82 5.21
CA THR A 138 -12.17 -4.00 4.34
C THR A 138 -12.61 -5.28 5.01
N GLU A 139 -13.27 -5.18 6.15
CA GLU A 139 -14.25 -6.21 6.46
C GLU A 139 -15.14 -6.37 5.20
N PRO A 140 -15.19 -7.55 4.56
CA PRO A 140 -16.20 -7.78 3.55
C PRO A 140 -17.51 -7.47 4.26
N SER A 141 -18.27 -6.50 3.75
CA SER A 141 -19.53 -6.13 4.37
C SER A 141 -20.27 -7.43 4.71
N ALA A 142 -20.68 -7.60 5.97
CA ALA A 142 -21.22 -8.86 6.50
C ALA A 142 -22.42 -9.43 5.70
N LYS A 143 -22.86 -8.74 4.65
CA LYS A 143 -23.79 -9.20 3.63
C LYS A 143 -23.27 -10.35 2.75
N ASP A 144 -21.95 -10.55 2.62
CA ASP A 144 -21.41 -11.69 1.83
C ASP A 144 -21.28 -13.00 2.63
N ALA A 145 -21.32 -12.94 3.96
CA ALA A 145 -21.25 -14.14 4.81
C ALA A 145 -22.61 -14.88 4.92
N SER A 146 -23.71 -14.21 4.58
CA SER A 146 -25.06 -14.76 4.79
C SER A 146 -25.63 -15.51 3.58
N SER A 147 -24.97 -15.49 2.42
CA SER A 147 -25.45 -16.19 1.21
C SER A 147 -24.95 -17.65 1.09
N ARG A 148 -24.15 -18.13 2.05
CA ARG A 148 -23.61 -19.51 2.08
C ARG A 148 -24.29 -20.45 3.08
N ARG A 149 -25.50 -20.13 3.54
CA ARG A 149 -26.39 -21.11 4.17
C ARG A 149 -27.55 -21.43 3.24
N ILE A 150 -27.35 -22.42 2.37
CA ILE A 150 -28.46 -23.25 1.91
C ILE A 150 -28.55 -24.40 2.92
N PRO A 151 -29.55 -24.45 3.80
CA PRO A 151 -29.94 -25.70 4.42
C PRO A 151 -30.63 -26.55 3.35
N ASP A 152 -30.03 -27.68 3.01
CA ASP A 152 -30.67 -28.77 2.26
C ASP A 152 -31.40 -29.62 3.30
N ASP A 153 -32.73 -29.53 3.32
CA ASP A 153 -33.66 -30.56 3.81
C ASP A 153 -34.88 -30.60 2.88
#